data_AF-A0AAU9Y3E2-F1
#
_entry.id   AF-A0AAU9Y3E2-F1
#
_cell.length_a   1.000
_cell.length_b   1.000
_cell.length_c   1.000
_cell.angle_alpha   90.00
_cell.angle_beta   90.00
_cell.angle_gamma   90.00
#
_symmetry.space_group_name_H-M   'P 1'
#
loop_
_entity.id
_entity.type
_entity.pdbx_description
1 polymer ?
#
loop_
_entity_poly.entity_id
_entity_poly.type
_entity_poly.pdbx_seq_one_letter_code
_entity_poly.pdbx_strand_id
1 'polypeptide(L)'
;MRVCVGLLPINSTTCDSVCPGSNIETRACNTHDCPVEYNSLGCFKDSTPHALPLLLKSFRNNIDWNDMTKVVRACAEIAKERGLPVFGIQFYGECWSGLDAENTYNKYGPSENCWNGVGEKGTYHVYKIRE
;
A
#
# COMPACT_ATOMS: atom_id res chain seq x y z
N MET A 1 24.30 -8.64 -7.03
CA MET A 1 25.45 -8.35 -7.92
C MET A 1 25.00 -7.38 -9.00
N ARG A 2 25.57 -6.18 -9.05
CA ARG A 2 25.46 -5.32 -10.23
C ARG A 2 26.88 -5.03 -10.69
N VAL A 3 27.17 -5.38 -11.94
CA VAL A 3 28.47 -5.14 -12.58
C VAL A 3 28.30 -3.91 -13.46
N CYS A 4 29.05 -2.84 -13.19
CA CYS A 4 29.15 -1.72 -14.11
C CYS A 4 30.08 -2.14 -15.26
N VAL A 5 29.51 -2.29 -16.46
CA VAL A 5 30.27 -2.54 -17.68
C VAL A 5 30.60 -1.18 -18.30
N GLY A 6 31.77 -0.64 -17.97
CA GLY A 6 32.37 0.51 -18.64
C GLY A 6 33.48 0.03 -19.58
N LEU A 7 33.43 0.44 -20.85
CA LEU A 7 34.41 0.10 -21.89
C LEU A 7 35.80 0.68 -21.56
N LEU A 8 36.83 -0.19 -21.61
CA LEU A 8 38.25 0.06 -21.92
C LEU A 8 39.08 0.91 -20.91
N PRO A 9 40.41 0.69 -20.86
CA PRO A 9 41.11 0.16 -19.70
C PRO A 9 41.45 1.25 -18.68
N ILE A 10 40.82 1.21 -17.51
CA ILE A 10 41.25 2.02 -16.37
C ILE A 10 42.35 1.27 -15.60
N ASN A 11 43.59 1.72 -15.76
CA ASN A 11 44.74 1.25 -14.99
C ASN A 11 44.55 1.60 -13.50
N SER A 12 45.04 0.75 -12.59
CA SER A 12 44.65 0.73 -11.17
C SER A 12 45.10 1.92 -10.33
N THR A 13 45.68 2.97 -10.95
CA THR A 13 46.37 4.04 -10.24
C THR A 13 45.59 5.36 -10.17
N THR A 14 44.37 5.44 -10.72
CA THR A 14 43.60 6.71 -10.76
C THR A 14 42.23 6.64 -10.07
N CYS A 15 41.93 5.63 -9.27
CA CYS A 15 40.66 5.56 -8.52
C CYS A 15 40.69 6.18 -7.11
N ASP A 16 41.86 6.62 -6.62
CA ASP A 16 42.01 7.02 -5.21
C ASP A 16 41.74 8.50 -4.92
N SER A 17 41.32 9.30 -5.91
CA SER A 17 41.13 10.76 -5.73
C SER A 17 39.67 11.25 -5.73
N VAL A 18 38.67 10.36 -5.78
CA VAL A 18 37.26 10.79 -5.95
C VAL A 18 36.34 10.43 -4.78
N CYS A 19 36.74 9.58 -3.83
CA CYS A 19 35.88 9.26 -2.67
C CYS A 19 36.73 9.10 -1.40
N PRO A 20 36.61 9.97 -0.38
CA PRO A 20 37.14 9.67 0.94
C PRO A 20 36.33 8.53 1.56
N GLY A 21 36.93 7.34 1.71
CA GLY A 21 36.28 6.17 2.30
C GLY A 21 37.09 4.88 2.15
N SER A 22 36.69 3.84 2.88
CA SER A 22 37.21 2.47 2.71
C SER A 22 36.76 1.92 1.35
N ASN A 23 37.60 1.10 0.72
CA ASN A 23 37.26 0.39 -0.52
C ASN A 23 36.19 -0.71 -0.32
N ILE A 24 35.80 -0.98 0.93
CA ILE A 24 34.77 -1.94 1.33
C ILE A 24 33.91 -1.29 2.43
N GLU A 25 32.61 -1.18 2.19
CA GLU A 25 31.59 -0.76 3.17
C GLU A 25 30.55 -1.88 3.32
N THR A 26 30.30 -2.31 4.57
CA THR A 26 29.28 -3.32 4.88
C THR A 26 28.03 -2.62 5.42
N ARG A 27 26.85 -2.92 4.87
CA ARG A 27 25.55 -2.41 5.33
C ARG A 27 24.58 -3.52 5.68
N ALA A 28 23.72 -3.28 6.65
CA ALA A 28 22.63 -4.19 6.98
C ALA A 28 21.63 -4.26 5.82
N CYS A 29 21.23 -5.48 5.46
CA CYS A 29 20.12 -5.72 4.55
C CYS A 29 18.80 -5.79 5.34
N ASN A 30 17.67 -5.53 4.69
CA ASN A 30 16.34 -5.58 5.30
C ASN A 30 16.14 -4.59 6.46
N THR A 31 16.77 -3.41 6.37
CA THR A 31 16.53 -2.30 7.31
C THR A 31 15.18 -1.62 7.09
N HIS A 32 14.44 -2.02 6.05
CA HIS A 32 13.12 -1.51 5.72
C HIS A 32 12.13 -2.67 5.68
N ASP A 33 10.96 -2.46 6.27
CA ASP A 33 9.84 -3.39 6.12
C ASP A 33 9.47 -3.53 4.65
N CYS A 34 9.18 -4.76 4.27
CA CYS A 34 8.73 -5.05 2.91
C CYS A 34 7.36 -4.39 2.68
N PRO A 35 7.11 -3.81 1.49
CA PRO A 35 5.82 -3.26 1.16
C PRO A 35 4.70 -4.26 1.43
N VAL A 36 3.58 -3.79 1.97
CA VAL A 36 2.40 -4.63 2.16
C VAL A 36 1.82 -4.96 0.79
N GLU A 37 1.82 -6.25 0.46
CA GLU A 37 1.20 -6.79 -0.75
C GLU A 37 -0.31 -6.99 -0.54
N TYR A 38 -1.11 -6.65 -1.53
CA TYR A 38 -2.56 -6.79 -1.50
C TYR A 38 -3.16 -6.90 -2.91
N ASN A 39 -4.34 -7.51 -3.01
CA ASN A 39 -5.08 -7.64 -4.26
C ASN A 39 -6.38 -6.85 -4.20
N SER A 40 -6.75 -6.22 -5.30
CA SER A 40 -8.07 -5.59 -5.42
C SER A 40 -9.15 -6.66 -5.58
N LEU A 41 -10.19 -6.59 -4.75
CA LEU A 41 -11.40 -7.41 -4.86
C LEU A 41 -12.50 -6.74 -5.68
N GLY A 42 -12.49 -5.40 -5.74
CA GLY A 42 -13.41 -4.61 -6.57
C GLY A 42 -14.21 -3.59 -5.77
N CYS A 43 -15.31 -3.14 -6.36
CA CYS A 43 -16.14 -2.04 -5.87
C CYS A 43 -17.49 -2.56 -5.35
N PHE A 44 -17.84 -2.22 -4.10
CA PHE A 44 -18.99 -2.79 -3.40
C PHE A 44 -19.78 -1.73 -2.64
N LYS A 45 -21.11 -1.87 -2.63
CA LYS A 45 -22.00 -0.96 -1.91
C LYS A 45 -21.81 -1.10 -0.41
N ASP A 46 -22.01 0.00 0.29
CA ASP A 46 -22.12 0.03 1.73
C ASP A 46 -23.51 0.53 2.16
N SER A 47 -23.97 0.08 3.32
CA SER A 47 -25.27 0.46 3.89
C SER A 47 -25.25 0.30 5.40
N THR A 48 -26.35 0.61 6.08
CA THR A 48 -26.46 0.45 7.53
C THR A 48 -27.11 -0.89 7.86
N PRO A 49 -26.48 -1.77 8.66
CA PRO A 49 -25.15 -1.65 9.28
C PRO A 49 -23.99 -1.87 8.28
N HIS A 50 -22.87 -1.16 8.46
CA HIS A 50 -21.73 -1.20 7.53
C HIS A 50 -21.28 -2.61 7.12
N ALA A 51 -20.91 -2.79 5.85
CA ALA A 51 -20.31 -4.04 5.38
C ALA A 51 -18.95 -4.31 6.05
N LEU A 52 -18.19 -3.24 6.27
CA LEU A 52 -16.94 -3.25 7.04
C LEU A 52 -17.14 -2.40 8.31
N PRO A 53 -17.34 -3.02 9.48
CA PRO A 53 -17.81 -2.30 10.68
C PRO A 53 -16.73 -1.47 11.41
N LEU A 54 -15.45 -1.67 11.10
CA LEU A 54 -14.34 -1.07 11.84
C LEU A 54 -13.67 0.05 11.05
N LEU A 55 -13.86 1.30 11.49
CA LEU A 55 -13.10 2.44 10.97
C LEU A 55 -11.68 2.41 11.56
N LEU A 56 -10.67 2.18 10.73
CA LEU A 56 -9.27 2.12 11.13
C LEU A 56 -8.67 3.53 11.23
N LYS A 57 -8.90 4.35 10.20
CA LYS A 57 -8.38 5.72 10.09
C LYS A 57 -9.16 6.50 9.02
N SER A 58 -9.25 7.82 9.18
CA SER A 58 -9.67 8.72 8.10
C SER A 58 -8.49 9.56 7.63
N PHE A 59 -8.21 9.49 6.33
CA PHE A 59 -7.19 10.28 5.62
C PHE A 59 -7.80 11.48 4.89
N ARG A 60 -9.11 11.73 5.03
CA ARG A 60 -9.84 12.74 4.24
C ARG A 60 -9.30 14.16 4.37
N ASN A 61 -8.66 14.50 5.48
CA ASN A 61 -8.04 15.80 5.70
C ASN A 61 -6.67 15.95 5.03
N ASN A 62 -6.11 14.88 4.47
CA ASN A 62 -4.79 14.85 3.85
C ASN A 62 -4.77 13.84 2.69
N ILE A 63 -5.66 14.04 1.71
CA ILE A 63 -5.69 13.28 0.47
C ILE A 63 -4.80 13.97 -0.56
N ASP A 64 -3.87 13.23 -1.13
CA ASP A 64 -3.21 13.60 -2.38
C ASP A 64 -4.05 13.11 -3.56
N TRP A 65 -4.89 13.99 -4.10
CA TRP A 65 -5.81 13.64 -5.19
C TRP A 65 -5.13 13.23 -6.50
N ASN A 66 -3.84 13.53 -6.66
CA ASN A 66 -3.05 13.09 -7.82
C ASN A 66 -2.51 11.66 -7.65
N ASP A 67 -2.46 11.15 -6.41
CA ASP A 67 -1.93 9.83 -6.10
C ASP A 67 -2.72 9.17 -4.95
N MET A 68 -3.87 8.61 -5.32
CA MET A 68 -4.72 7.85 -4.40
C MET A 68 -4.04 6.58 -3.87
N THR A 69 -2.96 6.10 -4.50
CA THR A 69 -2.24 4.90 -4.03
C THR A 69 -1.63 5.09 -2.65
N LYS A 70 -1.36 6.34 -2.24
CA LYS A 70 -0.90 6.67 -0.89
C LYS A 70 -1.94 6.30 0.18
N VAL A 71 -3.22 6.61 -0.08
CA VAL A 71 -4.33 6.25 0.83
C VAL A 71 -4.48 4.73 0.89
N VAL A 72 -4.42 4.06 -0.27
CA VAL A 72 -4.55 2.60 -0.35
C VAL A 72 -3.43 1.90 0.42
N ARG A 73 -2.17 2.30 0.20
CA ARG A 73 -1.00 1.72 0.88
C ARG A 73 -1.04 1.95 2.39
N ALA A 74 -1.34 3.18 2.82
CA ALA A 74 -1.44 3.48 4.25
C ALA A 74 -2.57 2.69 4.94
N CYS A 75 -3.69 2.45 4.24
CA CYS A 75 -4.76 1.61 4.77
C CYS A 75 -4.34 0.13 4.84
N ALA A 76 -3.63 -0.37 3.82
CA ALA A 76 -3.10 -1.73 3.80
C ALA A 76 -2.12 -2.00 4.95
N GLU A 77 -1.23 -1.05 5.24
CA GLU A 77 -0.30 -1.11 6.36
C GLU A 77 -1.04 -1.24 7.70
N ILE A 78 -2.00 -0.35 7.97
CA ILE A 78 -2.79 -0.40 9.21
C ILE A 78 -3.60 -1.69 9.32
N ALA A 79 -4.17 -2.17 8.22
CA ALA A 79 -4.92 -3.43 8.21
C ALA A 79 -4.01 -4.63 8.52
N LYS A 80 -2.82 -4.69 7.90
CA LYS A 80 -1.83 -5.75 8.15
C LYS A 80 -1.32 -5.71 9.60
N GLU A 81 -0.97 -4.54 10.13
CA GLU A 81 -0.54 -4.36 11.52
C GLU A 81 -1.60 -4.84 12.53
N ARG A 82 -2.88 -4.70 12.18
CA ARG A 82 -4.01 -5.16 13.00
C ARG A 82 -4.44 -6.61 12.73
N GLY A 83 -3.75 -7.32 11.85
CA GLY A 83 -4.08 -8.71 11.48
C GLY A 83 -5.44 -8.84 10.78
N LEU A 84 -5.87 -7.80 10.06
CA LEU A 84 -7.15 -7.77 9.37
C LEU A 84 -6.96 -8.19 7.89
N PRO A 85 -7.65 -9.25 7.43
CA PRO A 85 -7.37 -9.85 6.11
C PRO A 85 -7.87 -9.00 4.94
N VAL A 86 -8.89 -8.17 5.17
CA VAL A 86 -9.54 -7.36 4.13
C VAL A 86 -9.72 -5.93 4.64
N PHE A 87 -9.47 -4.96 3.77
CA PHE A 87 -9.76 -3.55 4.02
C PHE A 87 -10.49 -2.95 2.84
N GLY A 88 -11.19 -1.84 3.08
CA GLY A 88 -11.90 -1.10 2.06
C GLY A 88 -11.80 0.39 2.30
N ILE A 89 -11.79 1.16 1.21
CA ILE A 89 -11.70 2.61 1.28
C ILE A 89 -13.03 3.20 0.87
N GLN A 90 -13.67 3.93 1.78
CA GLN A 90 -14.92 4.67 1.55
C GLN A 90 -14.64 6.16 1.48
N PHE A 91 -15.54 6.89 0.84
CA PHE A 91 -15.56 8.35 0.84
C PHE A 91 -14.17 8.96 0.56
N TYR A 92 -13.49 8.40 -0.44
CA TYR A 92 -12.16 8.75 -0.95
C TYR A 92 -10.98 8.61 0.02
N GLY A 93 -11.20 8.37 1.32
CA GLY A 93 -10.10 8.39 2.29
C GLY A 93 -10.40 7.76 3.65
N GLU A 94 -11.58 7.19 3.86
CA GLU A 94 -11.88 6.47 5.09
C GLU A 94 -11.48 5.01 4.94
N CYS A 95 -10.55 4.57 5.77
CA CYS A 95 -10.04 3.22 5.80
C CYS A 95 -10.89 2.38 6.76
N TRP A 96 -11.62 1.43 6.20
CA TRP A 96 -12.53 0.54 6.91
C TRP A 96 -12.08 -0.91 6.79
N SER A 97 -12.46 -1.74 7.76
CA SER A 97 -12.18 -3.17 7.78
C SER A 97 -13.14 -3.89 8.74
N GLY A 98 -12.85 -5.14 9.09
CA GLY A 98 -13.60 -5.95 10.03
C GLY A 98 -12.95 -7.32 10.19
N LEU A 99 -13.22 -7.98 11.33
CA LEU A 99 -12.72 -9.34 11.58
C LEU A 99 -13.30 -10.35 10.58
N ASP A 100 -14.59 -10.19 10.22
CA ASP A 100 -15.30 -11.05 9.26
C ASP A 100 -15.36 -10.42 7.85
N ALA A 101 -14.45 -9.50 7.56
CA ALA A 101 -14.49 -8.71 6.33
C ALA A 101 -14.41 -9.55 5.06
N GLU A 102 -13.81 -10.75 5.10
CA GLU A 102 -13.79 -11.68 3.96
C GLU A 102 -15.19 -12.15 3.54
N ASN A 103 -16.13 -12.22 4.48
CA ASN A 103 -17.49 -12.69 4.23
C ASN A 103 -18.51 -11.54 4.10
N THR A 104 -18.20 -10.36 4.64
CA THR A 104 -19.18 -9.26 4.74
C THR A 104 -18.98 -8.15 3.70
N TYR A 105 -17.79 -8.00 3.12
CA TYR A 105 -17.44 -6.85 2.28
C TYR A 105 -18.37 -6.62 1.08
N ASN A 106 -18.93 -7.69 0.52
CA ASN A 106 -19.77 -7.68 -0.67
C ASN A 106 -21.27 -7.89 -0.38
N LYS A 107 -21.70 -7.87 0.89
CA LYS A 107 -23.06 -8.25 1.30
C LYS A 107 -24.17 -7.39 0.68
N TYR A 108 -23.86 -6.17 0.23
CA TYR A 108 -24.79 -5.26 -0.44
C TYR A 108 -24.66 -5.24 -1.97
N GLY A 109 -23.83 -6.13 -2.52
CA GLY A 109 -23.60 -6.26 -3.95
C GLY A 109 -22.58 -5.26 -4.53
N PRO A 110 -22.28 -5.42 -5.84
CA PRO A 110 -21.31 -4.57 -6.53
C PRO A 110 -21.81 -3.14 -6.70
N SER A 111 -20.86 -2.22 -6.86
CA SER A 111 -21.08 -0.80 -7.16
C SER A 111 -20.18 -0.38 -8.34
N GLU A 112 -20.56 0.70 -9.01
CA GLU A 112 -19.71 1.36 -10.02
C GLU A 112 -19.10 2.68 -9.49
N ASN A 113 -19.47 3.07 -8.26
CA ASN A 113 -19.06 4.32 -7.63
C ASN A 113 -17.69 4.19 -6.93
N CYS A 114 -16.70 3.68 -7.66
CA CYS A 114 -15.30 3.70 -7.25
C CYS A 114 -14.48 4.40 -8.31
N TRP A 115 -13.43 5.08 -7.86
CA TRP A 115 -12.54 5.85 -8.72
C TRP A 115 -11.12 5.74 -8.19
N ASN A 116 -10.15 5.41 -9.06
CA ASN A 116 -8.73 5.32 -8.71
C ASN A 116 -8.41 4.47 -7.47
N GLY A 117 -9.12 3.35 -7.29
CA GLY A 117 -8.87 2.43 -6.17
C GLY A 117 -9.50 2.84 -4.84
N VAL A 118 -10.37 3.86 -4.83
CA VAL A 118 -11.14 4.27 -3.64
C VAL A 118 -12.63 4.32 -3.96
N GLY A 119 -13.46 4.06 -2.96
CA GLY A 119 -14.90 4.19 -3.10
C GLY A 119 -15.40 5.60 -2.80
N GLU A 120 -16.49 6.00 -3.44
CA GLU A 120 -17.22 7.22 -3.11
C GLU A 120 -17.99 7.07 -1.77
N LYS A 121 -18.86 8.02 -1.44
CA LYS A 121 -19.72 7.92 -0.25
C LYS A 121 -20.67 6.72 -0.39
N GLY A 122 -20.71 5.84 0.62
CA GLY A 122 -21.58 4.66 0.61
C GLY A 122 -21.10 3.53 -0.31
N THR A 123 -19.83 3.51 -0.68
CA THR A 123 -19.23 2.46 -1.50
C THR A 123 -17.79 2.24 -1.06
N TYR A 124 -17.34 0.99 -0.98
CA TYR A 124 -15.96 0.63 -0.73
C TYR A 124 -15.28 0.17 -2.01
N HIS A 125 -14.06 0.63 -2.25
CA HIS A 125 -13.10 -0.15 -3.04
C HIS A 125 -12.36 -1.08 -2.10
N VAL A 126 -12.51 -2.39 -2.28
CA VAL A 126 -12.09 -3.41 -1.33
C VAL A 126 -10.84 -4.13 -1.81
N TYR A 127 -9.97 -4.46 -0.86
CA TYR A 127 -8.70 -5.12 -1.05
C TYR A 127 -8.51 -6.26 -0.04
N LYS A 128 -7.82 -7.31 -0.46
CA LYS A 128 -7.39 -8.43 0.38
C LYS A 128 -5.88 -8.37 0.58
N ILE A 129 -5.42 -8.41 1.83
CA ILE A 129 -4.00 -8.50 2.19
C ILE A 129 -3.46 -9.85 1.69
N ARG A 130 -2.28 -9.83 1.07
CA ARG A 130 -1.54 -11.06 0.74
C ARG A 130 -0.70 -11.47 1.95
N GLU A 131 -0.77 -12.75 2.27
CA GLU A 131 0.12 -13.41 3.25
C GLU A 131 1.56 -13.44 2.75
#